data_AF-A0A962ML25-F1
#
_entry.id   AF-A0A962ML25-F1
#
_cell.length_a   1.000
_cell.length_b   1.000
_cell.length_c   1.000
_cell.angle_alpha   90.00
_cell.angle_beta   90.00
_cell.angle_gamma   90.00
#
_symmetry.space_group_name_H-M   'P 1'
#
loop_
_entity.id
_entity.type
_entity.pdbx_description
1 polymer ?
#
loop_
_entity_poly.entity_id
_entity_poly.type
_entity_poly.pdbx_seq_one_letter_code
_entity_poly.pdbx_strand_id
1 'polypeptide(L)'
;AVMYAGRVVEAAPVRQIFQQPAHPYTLGLLHSLPRSDRKGDKLNPIRGAPPDLARIPPGCPFHPRCDFALERCRSEQPVLRDNGPEHRVACHRSEEILHVSR
;
A
#
# COMPACT_ATOMS: atom_id res chain seq x y z
N ALA A 1 8.14 -0.86 9.51
CA ALA A 1 8.08 -0.87 8.03
C ALA A 1 6.99 -1.84 7.59
N VAL A 2 6.40 -1.63 6.41
CA VAL A 2 5.38 -2.47 5.77
C VAL A 2 6.01 -3.16 4.56
N MET A 3 5.74 -4.46 4.40
CA MET A 3 6.30 -5.27 3.33
C MET A 3 5.22 -5.97 2.51
N TYR A 4 5.51 -6.20 1.23
CA TYR A 4 4.69 -7.01 0.32
C TYR A 4 5.59 -7.73 -0.69
N ALA A 5 5.32 -9.03 -0.91
CA ALA A 5 6.06 -9.87 -1.85
C ALA A 5 7.60 -9.75 -1.69
N GLY A 6 8.07 -9.82 -0.44
CA GLY A 6 9.50 -9.76 -0.08
C GLY A 6 10.14 -8.37 -0.14
N ARG A 7 9.39 -7.29 -0.39
CA ARG A 7 9.92 -5.93 -0.56
C ARG A 7 9.33 -4.97 0.47
N VAL A 8 10.14 -4.03 0.95
CA VAL A 8 9.64 -2.88 1.72
C VAL A 8 8.87 -1.98 0.78
N VAL A 9 7.58 -1.80 1.04
CA VAL A 9 6.71 -0.94 0.22
C VAL A 9 6.46 0.41 0.88
N GLU A 10 6.61 0.48 2.20
CA GLU A 10 6.44 1.71 2.96
C GLU A 10 7.18 1.65 4.29
N ALA A 11 7.85 2.74 4.69
CA ALA A 11 8.55 2.86 5.95
C ALA A 11 8.39 4.28 6.49
N ALA A 12 7.76 4.40 7.66
CA ALA A 12 7.61 5.65 8.40
C ALA A 12 7.41 5.35 9.90
N PRO A 13 7.48 6.35 10.79
CA PRO A 13 7.04 6.21 12.18
C PRO A 13 5.62 5.65 12.24
N VAL A 14 5.33 4.82 13.24
CA VAL A 14 4.04 4.11 13.34
C VAL A 14 2.85 5.08 13.27
N ARG A 15 2.92 6.21 13.99
CA ARG A 15 1.85 7.22 13.98
C ARG A 15 1.57 7.76 12.58
N GLN A 16 2.61 7.98 11.79
CA GLN A 16 2.49 8.50 10.43
C GLN A 16 1.90 7.45 9.48
N ILE A 17 2.27 6.17 9.62
CA ILE A 17 1.64 5.08 8.84
C ILE A 17 0.14 5.02 9.11
N PHE A 18 -0.29 5.13 10.37
CA PHE A 18 -1.71 5.06 10.72
C PHE A 18 -2.50 6.30 10.28
N GLN A 19 -1.87 7.48 10.25
CA GLN A 19 -2.55 8.75 9.92
C GLN A 19 -2.49 9.09 8.43
N GLN A 20 -1.41 8.74 7.76
CA GLN A 20 -1.11 9.17 6.39
C GLN A 20 -0.41 8.03 5.63
N PRO A 21 -1.05 6.85 5.45
CA PRO A 21 -0.48 5.80 4.62
C PRO A 21 -0.30 6.32 3.18
N ALA A 22 0.85 6.04 2.57
CA ALA A 22 1.21 6.50 1.23
C ALA A 22 1.23 5.37 0.18
N HIS A 23 1.12 4.10 0.59
CA HIS A 23 1.02 2.97 -0.32
C HIS A 23 -0.40 2.38 -0.32
N PRO A 24 -1.02 2.10 -1.49
CA PRO A 24 -2.37 1.53 -1.56
C PRO A 24 -2.54 0.21 -0.78
N TYR A 25 -1.49 -0.61 -0.73
CA TYR A 25 -1.46 -1.80 0.12
C TYR A 25 -1.58 -1.46 1.61
N THR A 26 -0.79 -0.50 2.12
CA THR A 26 -0.84 -0.06 3.52
C THR A 26 -2.21 0.53 3.85
N LEU A 27 -2.76 1.37 2.97
CA LEU A 27 -4.12 1.90 3.10
C LEU A 27 -5.15 0.77 3.21
N GLY A 28 -5.08 -0.22 2.31
CA GLY A 28 -5.95 -1.38 2.33
C GLY A 28 -5.83 -2.22 3.61
N LEU A 29 -4.61 -2.40 4.14
CA LEU A 29 -4.39 -3.08 5.42
C LEU A 29 -5.10 -2.35 6.56
N LEU A 30 -4.94 -1.03 6.65
CA LEU A 30 -5.59 -0.22 7.69
C LEU A 30 -7.11 -0.23 7.57
N HIS A 31 -7.66 -0.20 6.35
CA HIS A 31 -9.10 -0.34 6.10
C HIS A 31 -9.65 -1.74 6.39
N SER A 32 -8.79 -2.75 6.43
CA SER A 32 -9.17 -4.13 6.79
C SER A 32 -9.21 -4.36 8.31
N LEU A 33 -8.76 -3.39 9.12
CA LEU A 33 -8.75 -3.52 10.57
C LEU A 33 -10.16 -3.29 11.15
N PRO A 34 -10.56 -4.08 12.17
CA PRO A 34 -11.81 -3.83 12.88
C PRO A 34 -11.74 -2.51 13.62
N ARG A 35 -12.77 -1.67 13.45
CA ARG A 35 -12.91 -0.41 14.20
C ARG A 35 -13.56 -0.68 15.56
N SER A 36 -12.91 -0.25 16.63
CA SER A 36 -13.36 -0.52 18.01
C SER A 36 -14.62 0.26 18.42
N ASP A 37 -14.90 1.37 17.74
CA ASP A 37 -16.03 2.27 17.98
C ASP A 37 -17.31 1.87 17.23
N ARG A 38 -17.25 0.90 16.30
CA ARG A 38 -18.37 0.50 15.45
C ARG A 38 -18.54 -1.02 15.39
N LYS A 39 -19.26 -1.56 16.38
CA LYS A 39 -19.70 -2.96 16.34
C LYS A 39 -20.65 -3.17 15.15
N GLY A 40 -20.27 -4.04 14.21
CA GLY A 40 -21.11 -4.47 13.09
C GLY A 40 -20.78 -3.85 11.73
N ASP A 41 -19.80 -2.94 11.63
CA ASP A 41 -19.34 -2.45 10.33
C ASP A 41 -18.73 -3.59 9.50
N LYS A 42 -19.05 -3.61 8.19
CA LYS A 42 -18.45 -4.57 7.26
C LYS A 42 -16.96 -4.25 7.08
N LEU A 43 -16.10 -5.23 7.31
CA LEU A 43 -14.69 -5.14 6.96
C LEU A 43 -14.55 -4.98 5.44
N ASN A 44 -13.60 -4.14 5.02
CA ASN A 44 -13.27 -3.95 3.61
C ASN A 44 -11.88 -4.54 3.30
N PRO A 45 -11.78 -5.87 3.12
CA PRO A 45 -10.50 -6.52 2.87
C PRO A 45 -9.93 -6.18 1.49
N ILE A 46 -8.61 -6.22 1.37
CA ILE A 46 -7.93 -6.13 0.08
C ILE A 46 -8.36 -7.31 -0.81
N ARG A 47 -8.99 -7.02 -1.95
CA ARG A 47 -9.51 -8.03 -2.88
C ARG A 47 -8.40 -8.89 -3.48
N GLY A 48 -8.76 -10.10 -3.89
CA GLY A 48 -7.85 -11.07 -4.51
C GLY A 48 -6.85 -11.71 -3.53
N ALA A 49 -5.99 -12.58 -4.05
CA ALA A 49 -4.97 -13.30 -3.29
C ALA A 49 -3.57 -12.70 -3.50
N PRO A 50 -2.64 -12.80 -2.53
CA PRO A 50 -1.23 -12.46 -2.72
C PRO A 50 -0.62 -13.20 -3.94
N PRO A 51 0.39 -12.63 -4.62
CA PRO A 51 1.04 -13.28 -5.75
C PRO A 51 1.81 -14.51 -5.29
N ASP A 52 1.99 -15.45 -6.21
CA ASP A 52 2.97 -16.52 -6.06
C ASP A 52 4.38 -15.92 -6.06
N LEU A 53 5.15 -16.16 -4.99
CA LEU A 53 6.51 -15.63 -4.85
C LEU A 53 7.50 -16.28 -5.82
N ALA A 54 7.20 -17.46 -6.37
CA ALA A 54 7.98 -18.07 -7.45
C ALA A 54 7.71 -17.41 -8.81
N ARG A 55 6.61 -16.65 -8.94
CA ARG A 55 6.14 -16.03 -10.19
C ARG A 55 5.62 -14.62 -9.95
N ILE A 56 6.47 -13.76 -9.40
CA ILE A 56 6.14 -12.35 -9.16
C ILE A 56 5.94 -11.65 -10.52
N PRO A 57 4.82 -10.93 -10.73
CA PRO A 57 4.58 -10.23 -11.98
C PRO A 57 5.61 -9.11 -12.20
N PRO A 58 5.86 -8.69 -13.45
CA PRO A 58 6.70 -7.54 -13.73
C PRO A 58 6.13 -6.27 -13.10
N GLY A 59 7.00 -5.27 -12.95
CA GLY A 59 6.63 -3.99 -12.35
C GLY A 59 6.35 -4.09 -10.85
N CYS A 60 5.33 -3.37 -10.37
CA CYS A 60 4.89 -3.38 -8.98
C CYS A 60 4.17 -4.70 -8.65
N PRO A 61 4.63 -5.50 -7.66
CA PRO A 61 3.97 -6.76 -7.31
C PRO A 61 2.52 -6.64 -6.85
N PHE A 62 2.12 -5.44 -6.39
CA PHE A 62 0.77 -5.17 -5.91
C PHE A 62 -0.20 -4.69 -7.01
N HIS A 63 0.29 -4.36 -8.22
CA HIS A 63 -0.56 -3.80 -9.27
C HIS A 63 -1.80 -4.65 -9.63
N PRO A 64 -1.80 -5.99 -9.57
CA PRO A 64 -3.00 -6.78 -9.91
C PRO A 64 -4.15 -6.62 -8.92
N ARG A 65 -3.88 -6.11 -7.71
CA ARG A 65 -4.84 -5.93 -6.62
C ARG A 65 -5.02 -4.46 -6.22
N CYS A 66 -4.30 -3.56 -6.89
CA CYS A 66 -4.24 -2.15 -6.54
C CYS A 66 -5.33 -1.38 -7.27
N ASP A 67 -6.30 -0.83 -6.53
CA ASP A 67 -7.36 0.03 -7.07
C ASP A 67 -6.83 1.35 -7.66
N PHE A 68 -5.55 1.65 -7.41
CA PHE A 68 -4.86 2.84 -7.88
C PHE A 68 -3.79 2.52 -8.94
N ALA A 69 -3.75 1.30 -9.50
CA ALA A 69 -2.73 0.92 -10.48
C ALA A 69 -2.74 1.85 -11.72
N LEU A 70 -1.54 2.26 -12.14
CA LEU A 70 -1.28 2.90 -13.44
C LEU A 70 -0.77 1.86 -14.43
N GLU A 71 -0.78 2.17 -15.73
CA GLU A 71 -0.20 1.28 -16.74
C GLU A 71 1.29 1.02 -16.47
N ARG A 72 2.05 2.04 -16.10
CA ARG A 72 3.47 1.90 -15.72
C ARG A 72 3.70 0.93 -14.55
N CYS A 73 2.72 0.73 -13.67
CA CYS A 73 2.85 -0.23 -12.56
C CYS A 73 2.99 -1.68 -13.03
N ARG A 74 2.60 -2.00 -14.28
CA ARG A 74 2.66 -3.36 -14.84
C ARG A 74 4.04 -3.74 -15.36
N SER A 75 4.89 -2.75 -15.65
CA SER A 75 6.21 -2.97 -16.25
C SER A 75 7.35 -2.35 -15.45
N GLU A 76 7.07 -1.30 -14.67
CA GLU A 76 8.07 -0.55 -13.92
C GLU A 76 7.91 -0.77 -12.41
N GLN A 77 8.95 -1.33 -11.79
CA GLN A 77 9.02 -1.53 -10.35
C GLN A 77 9.23 -0.17 -9.66
N PRO A 78 8.31 0.31 -8.81
CA PRO A 78 8.54 1.51 -8.03
C PRO A 78 9.70 1.29 -7.05
N VAL A 79 10.61 2.26 -6.99
CA VAL A 79 11.71 2.31 -6.04
C VAL A 79 11.25 2.93 -4.72
N LEU A 80 11.84 2.49 -3.61
CA LEU A 80 11.61 3.08 -2.31
C LEU A 80 12.24 4.49 -2.28
N ARG A 81 11.41 5.53 -2.30
CA ARG A 81 11.81 6.94 -2.33
C ARG A 81 11.25 7.72 -1.16
N ASP A 82 11.88 8.83 -0.81
CA ASP A 82 11.38 9.76 0.20
C ASP A 82 10.04 10.37 -0.25
N ASN A 83 9.13 10.52 0.71
CA ASN A 83 7.74 10.94 0.53
C ASN A 83 7.27 11.76 1.75
N GLY A 84 8.17 12.58 2.29
CA GLY A 84 7.98 13.39 3.49
C GLY A 84 8.97 13.05 4.61
N PRO A 85 8.90 13.77 5.74
CA PRO A 85 9.79 13.55 6.89
C PRO A 85 9.70 12.10 7.36
N GLU A 86 10.86 11.43 7.39
CA GLU A 86 11.01 10.01 7.82
C GLU A 86 10.08 9.01 7.11
N HIS A 87 9.50 9.37 5.96
CA HIS A 87 8.53 8.55 5.26
C HIS A 87 9.03 8.19 3.87
N ARG A 88 9.27 6.90 3.67
CA ARG A 88 9.68 6.33 2.39
C ARG A 88 8.62 5.38 1.86
N VAL A 89 8.43 5.38 0.55
CA VAL A 89 7.39 4.59 -0.11
C VAL A 89 7.82 4.16 -1.50
N ALA A 90 7.47 2.93 -1.87
CA ALA A 90 7.67 2.39 -3.21
C ALA A 90 6.34 2.40 -3.97
N CYS A 91 5.86 3.59 -4.37
CA CYS A 91 4.63 3.75 -5.13
C CYS A 91 4.75 4.88 -6.17
N HIS A 92 4.25 4.62 -7.38
CA HIS A 92 4.17 5.62 -8.46
C HIS A 92 3.12 6.72 -8.20
N ARG A 93 2.16 6.48 -7.29
CA ARG A 93 1.07 7.41 -6.93
C ARG A 93 1.14 7.87 -5.46
N SER A 94 2.31 7.78 -4.81
CA SER A 94 2.41 8.02 -3.37
C SER A 94 1.86 9.37 -2.91
N GLU A 95 2.09 10.42 -3.69
CA GLU A 95 1.60 11.78 -3.42
C GLU A 95 0.07 11.85 -3.45
N GLU A 96 -0.57 11.12 -4.37
CA GLU A 96 -2.03 11.10 -4.49
C GLU A 96 -2.66 10.30 -3.34
N ILE A 97 -2.02 9.19 -2.92
CA ILE A 97 -2.51 8.35 -1.82
C ILE A 97 -2.45 9.08 -0.48
N LEU A 98 -1.44 9.93 -0.27
CA LEU A 98 -1.38 10.80 0.92
C LEU A 98 -2.59 11.72 1.04
N HIS A 99 -3.14 12.19 -0.09
CA HIS A 99 -4.32 13.08 -0.08
C HIS A 99 -5.64 12.34 0.14
N VAL A 100 -5.75 11.08 -0.31
CA VAL A 100 -6.93 10.23 -0.08
C VAL A 100 -7.05 9.82 1.40
N SER A 101 -5.95 9.85 2.14
CA SER A 101 -5.88 9.45 3.54
C SER A 101 -6.13 10.60 4.54
N ARG A 102 -6.38 11.82 4.05
CA ARG A 102 -6.80 12.98 4.85
C ARG A 102 -8.31 13.09 4.87
#